data_AF-A0A8H4PVY2-F1
#
_entry.id   AF-A0A8H4PVY2-F1
#
_cell.length_a   1.000
_cell.length_b   1.000
_cell.length_c   1.000
_cell.angle_alpha   90.00
_cell.angle_beta   90.00
_cell.angle_gamma   90.00
#
_symmetry.space_group_name_H-M   'P 1'
#
loop_
_entity.id
_entity.type
_entity.pdbx_description
1 polymer ?
#
loop_
_entity_poly.entity_id
_entity_poly.type
_entity_poly.pdbx_seq_one_letter_code
_entity_poly.pdbx_strand_id
1 'polypeptide(L)'
;MTTPVHQALLVADGLMGAVNVSALPVSEAGDSVKAAVHLQGVSNERLEATFDVIDASLAEKGVQLFRQGPQNAMDYERLWSASNLPALATWLKAGATTAEEATKPAVRRLVASLLQRALSSIEAQESRKLSETFAAKSDSSSLGDLNDRLAQWAQQAHAELQDELDLAFTGRRWRKLGWWKLFWRVDDVAMLTNEMLSQRFMPTAEQELVFLAGRIVQSRGHLPHYPQPVSQRETEASESHGPREHAPAVGGVAMSALPKWPGHIAFTRRYLRNETVPALQCLAQKLVVQSLSTSGLTTSLAALLYMSSWASSLYEAGAVAALGIVYSLGRLQKKWEAGRSYWEGEVREEGRKAVRGTEESVAAVLDVGGTSTTIGQETQEARELVAKAEDALARMR
;
A
#
# COMPACT_ATOMS: atom_id res chain seq x y z
N MET A 1 27.86 -12.22 -5.26
CA MET A 1 28.55 -11.00 -4.80
C MET A 1 29.99 -11.07 -5.27
N THR A 2 30.41 -10.19 -6.17
CA THR A 2 31.82 -10.08 -6.59
C THR A 2 32.40 -8.86 -5.88
N THR A 3 33.34 -9.11 -4.96
CA THR A 3 34.15 -8.07 -4.34
C THR A 3 35.26 -7.69 -5.32
N PRO A 4 35.51 -6.40 -5.55
CA PRO A 4 36.48 -5.99 -6.54
C PRO A 4 37.88 -6.03 -5.90
N VAL A 5 38.76 -6.89 -6.44
CA VAL A 5 40.12 -7.09 -5.94
C VAL A 5 41.11 -6.47 -6.91
N HIS A 6 42.15 -5.82 -6.39
CA HIS A 6 43.18 -5.10 -7.13
C HIS A 6 44.19 -6.05 -7.83
N GLN A 7 44.49 -7.19 -7.21
CA GLN A 7 45.20 -8.34 -7.77
C GLN A 7 44.68 -9.61 -7.12
N ALA A 8 44.50 -10.68 -7.88
CA ALA A 8 44.09 -11.98 -7.36
C ALA A 8 45.10 -13.05 -7.75
N LEU A 9 45.55 -13.83 -6.76
CA LEU A 9 46.38 -15.00 -6.98
C LEU A 9 45.55 -16.26 -6.71
N LEU A 10 45.35 -17.06 -7.75
CA LEU A 10 44.70 -18.37 -7.65
C LEU A 10 45.78 -19.42 -7.41
N VAL A 11 45.75 -20.07 -6.25
CA VAL A 11 46.70 -21.14 -5.91
C VAL A 11 45.99 -22.48 -5.98
N ALA A 12 46.52 -23.41 -6.76
CA ALA A 12 46.02 -24.77 -6.85
C ALA A 12 47.15 -25.78 -6.60
N ASP A 13 46.78 -27.01 -6.21
CA ASP A 13 47.75 -28.07 -5.89
C ASP A 13 47.56 -29.29 -6.81
N GLY A 14 48.68 -29.85 -7.25
CA GLY A 14 48.72 -31.06 -8.07
C GLY A 14 48.15 -30.92 -9.49
N LEU A 15 48.14 -32.05 -10.20
CA LEU A 15 47.65 -32.15 -11.59
C LEU A 15 46.15 -31.83 -11.72
N MET A 16 45.34 -32.22 -10.73
CA MET A 16 43.90 -31.89 -10.73
C MET A 16 43.68 -30.38 -10.55
N GLY A 17 44.51 -29.72 -9.74
CA GLY A 17 44.53 -28.26 -9.60
C GLY A 17 44.88 -27.58 -10.92
N ALA A 18 45.87 -28.10 -11.65
CA ALA A 18 46.26 -27.60 -12.97
C ALA A 18 45.09 -27.64 -13.97
N VAL A 19 44.36 -28.76 -14.04
CA VAL A 19 43.22 -28.91 -14.95
C VAL A 19 42.10 -27.92 -14.60
N ASN A 20 41.77 -27.77 -13.32
CA ASN A 20 40.73 -26.84 -12.87
C ASN A 20 41.08 -25.38 -13.17
N VAL A 21 42.35 -25.00 -13.01
CA VAL A 21 42.83 -23.65 -13.33
C VAL A 21 42.86 -23.40 -14.83
N SER A 22 43.22 -24.40 -15.65
CA SER A 22 43.23 -24.27 -17.11
C SER A 22 41.83 -24.07 -17.71
N ALA A 23 40.78 -24.52 -17.01
CA ALA A 23 39.40 -24.31 -17.41
C ALA A 23 38.87 -22.89 -17.09
N LEU A 24 39.62 -22.10 -16.32
CA LEU A 24 39.25 -20.72 -16.00
C LEU A 24 39.82 -19.77 -17.05
N PRO A 25 39.08 -18.72 -17.47
CA PRO A 25 39.56 -17.72 -18.42
C PRO A 25 40.52 -16.72 -17.75
N VAL A 26 41.61 -17.21 -17.18
CA VAL A 26 42.61 -16.38 -16.46
C VAL A 26 43.33 -15.42 -17.42
N SER A 27 43.52 -15.82 -18.69
CA SER A 27 44.08 -14.93 -19.73
C SER A 27 43.19 -13.74 -20.09
N GLU A 28 41.87 -13.85 -19.92
CA GLU A 28 40.93 -12.77 -20.26
C GLU A 28 40.91 -11.66 -19.20
N ALA A 29 41.33 -11.97 -17.96
CA ALA A 29 41.36 -11.04 -16.84
C ALA A 29 42.59 -10.10 -16.81
N GLY A 30 43.46 -10.20 -17.82
CA GLY A 30 44.68 -9.42 -17.95
C GLY A 30 45.68 -9.64 -16.81
N ASP A 31 46.66 -8.75 -16.68
CA ASP A 31 47.77 -8.82 -15.70
C ASP A 31 47.35 -8.59 -14.22
N SER A 32 46.06 -8.74 -13.90
CA SER A 32 45.50 -8.56 -12.55
C SER A 32 45.21 -9.88 -11.85
N VAL A 33 44.97 -10.96 -12.61
CA VAL A 33 44.74 -12.30 -12.06
C VAL A 33 45.84 -13.22 -12.55
N LYS A 34 46.57 -13.82 -11.62
CA LYS A 34 47.59 -14.82 -11.93
C LYS A 34 47.20 -16.14 -11.28
N ALA A 35 47.45 -17.25 -11.97
CA ALA A 35 47.25 -18.57 -11.41
C ALA A 35 48.60 -19.26 -11.22
N ALA A 36 48.75 -19.90 -10.07
CA ALA A 36 49.93 -20.61 -9.63
C ALA A 36 49.55 -22.03 -9.21
N VAL A 37 50.24 -23.03 -9.74
CA VAL A 37 49.98 -24.44 -9.43
C VAL A 37 51.19 -25.07 -8.79
N HIS A 38 51.00 -25.70 -7.63
CA HIS A 38 52.04 -26.48 -6.98
C HIS A 38 52.24 -27.82 -7.69
N LEU A 39 53.39 -28.02 -8.32
CA LEU A 39 53.80 -29.32 -8.90
C LEU A 39 55.24 -29.62 -8.51
N GLN A 40 55.46 -30.82 -7.97
CA GLN A 40 56.79 -31.25 -7.55
C GLN A 40 57.59 -31.77 -8.74
N GLY A 41 58.81 -31.25 -8.92
CA GLY A 41 59.76 -31.78 -9.92
C GLY A 41 59.46 -31.46 -11.40
N VAL A 42 58.56 -30.51 -11.68
CA VAL A 42 58.24 -30.06 -13.04
C VAL A 42 58.58 -28.58 -13.19
N SER A 43 59.36 -28.22 -14.22
CA SER A 43 59.69 -26.83 -14.53
C SER A 43 58.70 -26.20 -15.51
N ASN A 44 58.49 -24.89 -15.39
CA ASN A 44 57.64 -24.08 -16.28
C ASN A 44 57.99 -24.26 -17.77
N GLU A 45 59.27 -24.44 -18.09
CA GLU A 45 59.75 -24.58 -19.48
C GLU A 45 59.24 -25.85 -20.19
N ARG A 46 58.70 -26.82 -19.45
CA ARG A 46 58.18 -28.09 -20.02
C ARG A 46 56.67 -28.07 -20.28
N LEU A 47 55.97 -27.04 -19.80
CA LEU A 47 54.52 -26.91 -19.89
C LEU A 47 54.19 -25.51 -20.42
N GLU A 48 53.83 -25.40 -21.70
CA GLU A 48 53.25 -24.16 -22.26
C GLU A 48 51.82 -23.95 -21.75
N ALA A 49 51.68 -23.69 -20.45
CA ALA A 49 50.40 -23.56 -19.77
C ALA A 49 50.08 -22.09 -19.42
N THR A 50 48.80 -21.80 -19.26
CA THR A 50 48.25 -20.48 -18.89
C THR A 50 48.51 -20.10 -17.41
N PHE A 51 49.23 -20.92 -16.66
CA PHE A 51 49.50 -20.76 -15.23
C PHE A 51 50.99 -20.97 -14.90
N ASP A 52 51.45 -20.36 -13.81
CA ASP A 52 52.82 -20.55 -13.33
C ASP A 52 52.93 -21.82 -12.48
N VAL A 53 53.89 -22.69 -12.80
CA VAL A 53 54.27 -23.86 -12.01
C VAL A 53 55.26 -23.45 -10.91
N ILE A 54 54.91 -23.81 -9.67
CA ILE A 54 55.67 -23.47 -8.46
C ILE A 54 55.99 -24.73 -7.67
N ASP A 55 57.23 -24.84 -7.20
CA ASP A 55 57.62 -25.92 -6.27
C ASP A 55 57.85 -25.35 -4.86
N ALA A 56 56.76 -25.26 -4.09
CA ALA A 56 56.79 -24.79 -2.71
C ALA A 56 57.69 -25.66 -1.81
N SER A 57 57.85 -26.95 -2.14
CA SER A 57 58.67 -27.88 -1.36
C SER A 57 60.16 -27.59 -1.48
N LEU A 58 60.62 -27.15 -2.66
CA LEU A 58 62.01 -26.70 -2.87
C LEU A 58 62.28 -25.40 -2.14
N ALA A 59 61.34 -24.46 -2.20
CA ALA A 59 61.46 -23.20 -1.47
C ALA A 59 61.54 -23.40 0.05
N GLU A 60 60.70 -24.29 0.60
CA GLU A 60 60.71 -24.60 2.03
C GLU A 60 62.04 -25.22 2.46
N LYS A 61 62.55 -26.18 1.69
CA LYS A 61 63.89 -26.77 1.93
C LYS A 61 64.99 -25.73 1.88
N GLY A 62 64.94 -24.81 0.91
CA GLY A 62 65.88 -23.69 0.82
C GLY A 62 65.85 -22.82 2.07
N VAL A 63 64.66 -22.40 2.52
CA VAL A 63 64.50 -21.56 3.72
C VAL A 63 64.98 -22.28 4.99
N GLN A 64 64.73 -23.59 5.10
CA GLN A 64 65.23 -24.40 6.20
C GLN A 64 66.76 -24.46 6.22
N LEU A 65 67.41 -24.65 5.07
CA LEU A 65 68.88 -24.66 4.96
C LEU A 65 69.48 -23.30 5.30
N PHE A 66 68.85 -22.20 4.86
CA PHE A 66 69.26 -20.84 5.22
C PHE A 66 69.23 -20.59 6.73
N ARG A 67 68.18 -21.07 7.42
CA ARG A 67 68.05 -20.95 8.89
C ARG A 67 69.11 -21.71 9.67
N GLN A 68 69.73 -22.74 9.09
CA GLN A 68 70.79 -23.53 9.73
C GLN A 68 72.14 -22.81 9.75
N GLY A 69 72.32 -21.76 8.94
CA GLY A 69 73.49 -20.89 9.00
C GLY A 69 73.90 -20.30 7.65
N PRO A 70 74.76 -19.27 7.65
CA PRO A 70 75.19 -18.57 6.44
C PRO A 70 76.03 -19.43 5.48
N GLN A 71 76.53 -20.58 5.95
CA GLN A 71 77.31 -21.52 5.14
C GLN A 71 76.48 -22.16 4.02
N ASN A 72 75.16 -22.22 4.16
CA ASN A 72 74.25 -22.83 3.19
C ASN A 72 73.61 -21.80 2.23
N ALA A 73 74.17 -20.58 2.15
CA ALA A 73 73.60 -19.49 1.35
C ALA A 73 73.50 -19.84 -0.15
N MET A 74 74.50 -20.55 -0.69
CA MET A 74 74.51 -20.96 -2.11
C MET A 74 73.43 -22.00 -2.41
N ASP A 75 73.22 -22.96 -1.50
CA ASP A 75 72.18 -23.97 -1.66
C ASP A 75 70.78 -23.38 -1.49
N TYR A 76 70.62 -22.38 -0.62
CA TYR A 76 69.40 -21.59 -0.52
C TYR A 76 69.09 -20.86 -1.84
N GLU A 77 70.04 -20.13 -2.41
CA GLU A 77 69.82 -19.35 -3.64
C GLU A 77 69.45 -20.25 -4.82
N ARG A 78 70.10 -21.42 -4.93
CA ARG A 78 69.78 -22.43 -5.93
C ARG A 78 68.38 -23.01 -5.76
N LEU A 79 67.97 -23.38 -4.54
CA LEU A 79 66.65 -23.96 -4.29
C LEU A 79 65.53 -22.92 -4.40
N TRP A 80 65.79 -21.68 -3.98
CA TRP A 80 64.87 -20.56 -4.06
C TRP A 80 64.61 -20.15 -5.52
N SER A 81 65.66 -20.04 -6.34
CA SER A 81 65.51 -19.78 -7.78
C SER A 81 64.79 -20.92 -8.52
N ALA A 82 65.12 -22.18 -8.21
CA ALA A 82 64.46 -23.35 -8.81
C ALA A 82 62.97 -23.48 -8.46
N SER A 83 62.50 -22.85 -7.38
CA SER A 83 61.11 -22.94 -6.93
C SER A 83 60.11 -22.08 -7.73
N ASN A 84 60.59 -21.17 -8.59
CA ASN A 84 59.81 -20.13 -9.29
C ASN A 84 59.02 -19.15 -8.40
N LEU A 85 59.08 -19.27 -7.07
CA LEU A 85 58.54 -18.27 -6.14
C LEU A 85 59.11 -16.85 -6.32
N PRO A 86 60.39 -16.63 -6.69
CA PRO A 86 60.92 -15.28 -6.90
C PRO A 86 60.15 -14.52 -7.99
N ALA A 87 59.77 -15.19 -9.08
CA ALA A 87 59.03 -14.59 -10.18
C ALA A 87 57.59 -14.22 -9.79
N LEU A 88 56.96 -15.02 -8.92
CA LEU A 88 55.65 -14.69 -8.35
C LEU A 88 55.77 -13.51 -7.36
N ALA A 89 56.83 -13.47 -6.57
CA ALA A 89 57.08 -12.39 -5.61
C ALA A 89 57.39 -11.07 -6.32
N THR A 90 58.10 -11.07 -7.45
CA THR A 90 58.33 -9.85 -8.26
C THR A 90 57.04 -9.37 -8.91
N TRP A 91 56.18 -10.26 -9.40
CA TRP A 91 54.85 -9.88 -9.93
C TRP A 91 53.96 -9.24 -8.86
N LEU A 92 53.89 -9.83 -7.66
CA LEU A 92 53.16 -9.24 -6.53
C LEU A 92 53.72 -7.85 -6.16
N LYS A 93 55.05 -7.70 -6.14
CA LYS A 93 55.69 -6.41 -5.84
C LYS A 93 55.46 -5.38 -6.93
N ALA A 94 55.49 -5.77 -8.20
CA ALA A 94 55.24 -4.88 -9.34
C ALA A 94 53.83 -4.28 -9.31
N GLY A 95 52.84 -5.02 -8.80
CA GLY A 95 51.48 -4.50 -8.56
C GLY A 95 51.38 -3.51 -7.39
N ALA A 96 52.32 -3.54 -6.45
CA ALA A 96 52.32 -2.76 -5.22
C ALA A 96 53.17 -1.47 -5.30
N THR A 97 54.22 -1.45 -6.13
CA THR A 97 55.17 -0.34 -6.27
C THR A 97 54.69 0.71 -7.27
N THR A 98 54.92 1.98 -6.93
CA THR A 98 54.51 3.15 -7.74
C THR A 98 55.76 3.91 -8.21
N ALA A 99 55.76 4.42 -9.44
CA ALA A 99 56.66 5.51 -9.82
C ALA A 99 56.15 6.81 -9.16
N GLU A 100 57.06 7.65 -8.68
CA GLU A 100 56.73 8.94 -8.05
C GLU A 100 55.81 9.76 -8.98
N GLU A 101 54.68 10.22 -8.44
CA GLU A 101 53.61 11.01 -9.10
C GLU A 101 52.56 10.29 -9.96
N ALA A 102 52.59 8.96 -10.14
CA ALA A 102 51.57 8.24 -10.91
C ALA A 102 50.55 7.49 -10.03
N THR A 103 49.30 7.40 -10.48
CA THR A 103 48.27 6.59 -9.80
C THR A 103 48.55 5.10 -9.94
N LYS A 104 48.36 4.33 -8.86
CA LYS A 104 48.61 2.87 -8.88
C LYS A 104 47.77 2.21 -9.97
N PRO A 105 48.36 1.41 -10.87
CA PRO A 105 47.63 0.79 -11.98
C PRO A 105 46.49 -0.12 -11.49
N ALA A 106 46.66 -0.74 -10.33
CA ALA A 106 45.65 -1.57 -9.70
C ALA A 106 44.42 -0.75 -9.22
N VAL A 107 44.61 0.50 -8.77
CA VAL A 107 43.52 1.40 -8.37
C VAL A 107 42.77 1.91 -9.61
N ARG A 108 43.49 2.23 -10.68
CA ARG A 108 42.85 2.63 -11.96
C ARG A 108 41.97 1.52 -12.54
N ARG A 109 42.44 0.27 -12.52
CA ARG A 109 41.65 -0.90 -12.95
C ARG A 109 40.44 -1.13 -12.05
N LEU A 110 40.59 -0.95 -10.73
CA LEU A 110 39.50 -1.04 -9.77
C LEU A 110 38.39 -0.03 -10.11
N VAL A 111 38.75 1.25 -10.26
CA VAL A 111 37.79 2.31 -10.58
C VAL A 111 37.11 2.03 -11.93
N ALA A 112 37.86 1.61 -12.96
CA ALA A 112 37.28 1.23 -14.25
C ALA A 112 36.28 0.06 -14.13
N SER A 113 36.59 -0.97 -13.34
CA SER A 113 35.68 -2.11 -13.12
C SER A 113 34.40 -1.71 -12.37
N LEU A 114 34.51 -0.75 -11.44
CA LEU A 114 33.35 -0.22 -10.70
C LEU A 114 32.45 0.61 -11.60
N LEU A 115 33.03 1.44 -12.48
CA LEU A 115 32.27 2.23 -13.46
C LEU A 115 31.57 1.34 -14.48
N GLN A 116 32.25 0.33 -15.02
CA GLN A 116 31.64 -0.65 -15.93
C GLN A 116 30.49 -1.43 -15.27
N ARG A 117 30.64 -1.77 -13.98
CA ARG A 117 29.59 -2.40 -13.20
C ARG A 117 28.41 -1.46 -12.94
N ALA A 118 28.69 -0.18 -12.66
CA ALA A 118 27.65 0.83 -12.53
C ALA A 118 26.86 0.99 -13.83
N LEU A 119 27.53 1.12 -14.98
CA LEU A 119 26.90 1.17 -16.30
C LEU A 119 26.02 -0.05 -16.58
N SER A 120 26.57 -1.26 -16.44
CA SER A 120 25.79 -2.49 -16.68
C SER A 120 24.62 -2.63 -15.71
N SER A 121 24.72 -2.12 -14.48
CA SER A 121 23.59 -2.07 -13.56
C SER A 121 22.53 -1.05 -13.97
N ILE A 122 22.93 0.10 -14.52
CA ILE A 122 22.02 1.12 -15.05
C ILE A 122 21.31 0.58 -16.30
N GLU A 123 22.04 -0.06 -17.23
CA GLU A 123 21.45 -0.70 -18.42
C GLU A 123 20.49 -1.85 -18.06
N ALA A 124 20.82 -2.64 -17.05
CA ALA A 124 19.92 -3.66 -16.52
C ALA A 124 18.67 -3.04 -15.89
N GLN A 125 18.78 -1.90 -15.21
CA GLN A 125 17.62 -1.15 -14.71
C GLN A 125 16.82 -0.52 -15.85
N GLU A 126 17.45 0.00 -16.88
CA GLU A 126 16.77 0.59 -18.04
C GLU A 126 16.04 -0.46 -18.88
N SER A 127 16.63 -1.63 -19.12
CA SER A 127 15.95 -2.73 -19.81
C SER A 127 14.75 -3.24 -19.01
N ARG A 128 14.86 -3.30 -17.67
CA ARG A 128 13.72 -3.55 -16.78
C ARG A 128 12.67 -2.45 -16.90
N LYS A 129 13.07 -1.17 -16.86
CA LYS A 129 12.16 -0.03 -17.03
C LYS A 129 11.50 0.00 -18.40
N LEU A 130 12.21 -0.31 -19.48
CA LEU A 130 11.63 -0.39 -20.82
C LEU A 130 10.54 -1.47 -20.84
N SER A 131 10.83 -2.64 -20.27
CA SER A 131 9.83 -3.71 -20.11
C SER A 131 8.63 -3.26 -19.26
N GLU A 132 8.88 -2.54 -18.17
CA GLU A 132 7.85 -1.94 -17.32
C GLU A 132 7.07 -0.82 -18.04
N THR A 133 7.68 -0.04 -18.93
CA THR A 133 6.99 1.00 -19.71
C THR A 133 6.15 0.41 -20.83
N PHE A 134 6.59 -0.72 -21.41
CA PHE A 134 5.78 -1.49 -22.35
C PHE A 134 4.57 -2.11 -21.64
N ALA A 135 4.76 -2.66 -20.43
CA ALA A 135 3.66 -3.11 -19.57
C ALA A 135 2.75 -1.95 -19.12
N ALA A 136 3.33 -0.81 -18.75
CA ALA A 136 2.59 0.38 -18.34
C ALA A 136 1.80 1.02 -19.49
N LYS A 137 2.24 0.84 -20.75
CA LYS A 137 1.46 1.24 -21.94
C LYS A 137 0.26 0.32 -22.19
N SER A 138 0.33 -0.96 -21.84
CA SER A 138 -0.87 -1.82 -21.81
C SER A 138 -1.75 -1.52 -20.60
N ASP A 139 -1.15 -1.17 -19.46
CA ASP A 139 -1.89 -0.80 -18.25
C ASP A 139 -2.52 0.59 -18.38
N SER A 140 -1.96 1.53 -19.15
CA SER A 140 -2.54 2.86 -19.34
C SER A 140 -3.87 2.81 -20.12
N SER A 141 -4.00 1.90 -21.09
CA SER A 141 -5.31 1.59 -21.68
C SER A 141 -6.27 1.00 -20.64
N SER A 142 -5.79 0.10 -19.78
CA SER A 142 -6.62 -0.47 -18.69
C SER A 142 -6.99 0.56 -17.62
N LEU A 143 -6.15 1.55 -17.34
CA LEU A 143 -6.41 2.61 -16.36
C LEU A 143 -7.42 3.62 -16.91
N GLY A 144 -7.36 3.95 -18.21
CA GLY A 144 -8.40 4.71 -18.90
C GLY A 144 -9.75 4.01 -18.82
N ASP A 145 -9.79 2.72 -19.15
CA ASP A 145 -11.00 1.90 -19.03
C ASP A 145 -11.54 1.85 -17.59
N LEU A 146 -10.67 1.83 -16.58
CA LEU A 146 -11.06 1.85 -15.16
C LEU A 146 -11.62 3.21 -14.73
N ASN A 147 -11.07 4.30 -15.24
CA ASN A 147 -11.56 5.65 -14.98
C ASN A 147 -12.94 5.86 -15.63
N ASP A 148 -13.13 5.40 -16.86
CA ASP A 148 -14.43 5.45 -17.54
C ASP A 148 -15.48 4.61 -16.80
N ARG A 149 -15.09 3.43 -16.29
CA ARG A 149 -15.94 2.60 -15.45
C ARG A 149 -16.27 3.24 -14.11
N LEU A 150 -15.33 3.98 -13.50
CA LEU A 150 -15.59 4.74 -12.28
C LEU A 150 -16.61 5.85 -12.54
N ALA A 151 -16.48 6.58 -13.65
CA ALA A 151 -17.43 7.61 -14.04
C ALA A 151 -18.82 7.03 -14.32
N GLN A 152 -18.89 5.90 -15.02
CA GLN A 152 -20.14 5.18 -15.27
C GLN A 152 -20.81 4.74 -13.96
N TRP A 153 -20.02 4.15 -13.06
CA TRP A 153 -20.51 3.75 -11.74
C TRP A 153 -21.00 4.94 -10.91
N ALA A 154 -20.29 6.07 -10.91
CA ALA A 154 -20.70 7.26 -10.17
C ALA A 154 -22.04 7.80 -10.69
N GLN A 155 -22.23 7.80 -12.01
CA GLN A 155 -23.50 8.17 -12.63
C GLN A 155 -24.63 7.20 -12.25
N GLN A 156 -24.37 5.89 -12.28
CA GLN A 156 -25.34 4.85 -11.90
C GLN A 156 -25.69 4.91 -10.41
N ALA A 157 -24.71 5.13 -9.54
CA ALA A 157 -24.90 5.27 -8.10
C ALA A 157 -25.74 6.51 -7.75
N HIS A 158 -25.51 7.63 -8.45
CA HIS A 158 -26.34 8.82 -8.28
C HIS A 158 -27.77 8.62 -8.78
N ALA A 159 -27.95 7.92 -9.90
CA ALA A 159 -29.28 7.57 -10.42
C ALA A 159 -30.01 6.62 -9.47
N GLU A 160 -29.36 5.53 -9.03
CA GLU A 160 -29.93 4.58 -8.06
C GLU A 160 -30.33 5.28 -6.77
N LEU A 161 -29.47 6.15 -6.22
CA LEU A 161 -29.78 6.91 -5.02
C LEU A 161 -31.05 7.75 -5.18
N GLN A 162 -31.20 8.44 -6.31
CA GLN A 162 -32.38 9.27 -6.58
C GLN A 162 -33.62 8.41 -6.76
N ASP A 163 -33.57 7.43 -7.67
CA ASP A 163 -34.72 6.61 -8.05
C ASP A 163 -35.22 5.75 -6.87
N GLU A 164 -34.32 5.07 -6.16
CA GLU A 164 -34.70 4.19 -5.04
C GLU A 164 -35.23 4.97 -3.84
N LEU A 165 -34.65 6.15 -3.54
CA LEU A 165 -35.17 7.00 -2.47
C LEU A 165 -36.51 7.64 -2.86
N ASP A 166 -36.67 8.08 -4.10
CA ASP A 166 -37.94 8.65 -4.55
C ASP A 166 -39.06 7.59 -4.55
N LEU A 167 -38.76 6.35 -4.97
CA LEU A 167 -39.68 5.22 -4.84
C LEU A 167 -40.01 4.91 -3.37
N ALA A 168 -39.01 4.96 -2.49
CA ALA A 168 -39.19 4.71 -1.07
C ALA A 168 -40.09 5.78 -0.40
N PHE A 169 -39.82 7.06 -0.65
CA PHE A 169 -40.55 8.18 -0.06
C PHE A 169 -41.92 8.41 -0.69
N THR A 170 -42.10 8.16 -1.99
CA THR A 170 -43.44 8.18 -2.59
C THR A 170 -44.26 6.92 -2.27
N GLY A 171 -43.59 5.87 -1.78
CA GLY A 171 -44.16 4.56 -1.49
C GLY A 171 -45.26 4.54 -0.43
N ARG A 172 -46.10 3.50 -0.49
CA ARG A 172 -47.22 3.30 0.46
C ARG A 172 -46.73 3.18 1.91
N ARG A 173 -45.56 2.60 2.14
CA ARG A 173 -44.98 2.39 3.47
C ARG A 173 -44.60 3.71 4.13
N TRP A 174 -43.96 4.63 3.40
CA TRP A 174 -43.66 5.96 3.90
C TRP A 174 -44.93 6.78 4.23
N ARG A 175 -45.95 6.69 3.37
CA ARG A 175 -47.27 7.31 3.65
C ARG A 175 -48.01 6.70 4.85
N LYS A 176 -47.65 5.49 5.30
CA LYS A 176 -48.18 4.92 6.56
C LYS A 176 -47.62 5.61 7.79
N LEU A 177 -46.55 6.37 7.67
CA LEU A 177 -46.03 7.23 8.74
C LEU A 177 -46.76 8.58 8.80
N GLY A 178 -48.04 8.62 8.46
CA GLY A 178 -48.87 9.83 8.58
C GLY A 178 -49.16 10.16 10.05
N TRP A 179 -49.33 11.44 10.37
CA TRP A 179 -49.51 11.94 11.74
C TRP A 179 -50.54 11.14 12.56
N TRP A 180 -51.73 10.91 12.00
CA TRP A 180 -52.80 10.21 12.72
C TRP A 180 -52.48 8.73 13.04
N LYS A 181 -51.60 8.09 12.26
CA LYS A 181 -51.22 6.67 12.47
C LYS A 181 -50.21 6.51 13.60
N LEU A 182 -49.47 7.55 13.94
CA LEU A 182 -48.49 7.53 15.03
C LEU A 182 -49.15 7.12 16.35
N PHE A 183 -50.35 7.63 16.65
CA PHE A 183 -51.08 7.31 17.88
C PHE A 183 -51.28 5.81 18.14
N TRP A 184 -51.33 5.00 17.07
CA TRP A 184 -51.51 3.56 17.16
C TRP A 184 -50.22 2.76 16.91
N ARG A 185 -49.28 3.35 16.17
CA ARG A 185 -48.11 2.67 15.60
C ARG A 185 -46.87 3.56 15.62
N VAL A 186 -46.54 4.16 16.76
CA VAL A 186 -45.28 4.89 16.93
C VAL A 186 -44.08 3.96 16.70
N ASP A 187 -44.16 2.72 17.15
CA ASP A 187 -43.04 1.77 17.05
C ASP A 187 -42.73 1.32 15.61
N ASP A 188 -43.68 1.47 14.68
CA ASP A 188 -43.49 1.14 13.27
C ASP A 188 -42.53 2.13 12.57
N VAL A 189 -42.27 3.32 13.11
CA VAL A 189 -41.39 4.33 12.48
C VAL A 189 -39.98 3.76 12.33
N ALA A 190 -39.37 3.28 13.42
CA ALA A 190 -38.01 2.76 13.41
C ALA A 190 -37.88 1.50 12.54
N MET A 191 -38.91 0.64 12.55
CA MET A 191 -38.92 -0.58 11.73
C MET A 191 -39.01 -0.24 10.23
N LEU A 192 -39.94 0.63 9.84
CA LEU A 192 -40.15 1.00 8.43
C LEU A 192 -38.97 1.78 7.86
N THR A 193 -38.37 2.70 8.62
CA THR A 193 -37.19 3.45 8.17
C THR A 193 -35.95 2.57 8.08
N ASN A 194 -35.75 1.63 9.01
CA ASN A 194 -34.65 0.66 8.89
C ASN A 194 -34.83 -0.29 7.71
N GLU A 195 -36.04 -0.78 7.47
CA GLU A 195 -36.31 -1.64 6.33
C GLU A 195 -36.10 -0.89 5.01
N MET A 196 -36.49 0.38 4.96
CA MET A 196 -36.25 1.25 3.82
C MET A 196 -34.76 1.43 3.56
N LEU A 197 -33.98 1.77 4.59
CA LEU A 197 -32.52 1.95 4.46
C LEU A 197 -31.80 0.64 4.11
N SER A 198 -32.25 -0.52 4.62
CA SER A 198 -31.58 -1.79 4.33
C SER A 198 -31.85 -2.30 2.92
N GLN A 199 -33.06 -2.09 2.39
CA GLN A 199 -33.45 -2.62 1.09
C GLN A 199 -33.19 -1.65 -0.08
N ARG A 200 -33.22 -0.33 0.17
CA ARG A 200 -33.27 0.69 -0.90
C ARG A 200 -32.08 1.62 -0.93
N PHE A 201 -31.26 1.67 0.13
CA PHE A 201 -30.11 2.58 0.17
C PHE A 201 -28.92 1.99 -0.59
N MET A 202 -28.87 2.22 -1.91
CA MET A 202 -27.74 1.90 -2.80
C MET A 202 -27.17 0.47 -2.68
N PRO A 203 -27.99 -0.60 -2.70
CA PRO A 203 -27.47 -1.97 -2.67
C PRO A 203 -26.71 -2.34 -3.96
N THR A 204 -27.10 -1.81 -5.11
CA THR A 204 -26.50 -2.17 -6.41
C THR A 204 -25.16 -1.47 -6.58
N ALA A 205 -25.10 -0.16 -6.31
CA ALA A 205 -23.86 0.61 -6.38
C ALA A 205 -22.80 0.07 -5.43
N GLU A 206 -23.18 -0.46 -4.26
CA GLU A 206 -22.24 -1.11 -3.35
C GLU A 206 -21.65 -2.40 -3.95
N GLN A 207 -22.46 -3.22 -4.63
CA GLN A 207 -21.99 -4.44 -5.30
C GLN A 207 -21.07 -4.12 -6.49
N GLU A 208 -21.44 -3.11 -7.29
CA GLU A 208 -20.62 -2.66 -8.42
C GLU A 208 -19.31 -2.05 -7.94
N LEU A 209 -19.32 -1.32 -6.82
CA LEU A 209 -18.10 -0.80 -6.21
C LEU A 209 -17.15 -1.92 -5.78
N VAL A 210 -17.67 -2.99 -5.18
CA VAL A 210 -16.86 -4.17 -4.82
C VAL A 210 -16.26 -4.81 -6.08
N PHE A 211 -17.03 -4.90 -7.16
CA PHE A 211 -16.52 -5.39 -8.44
C PHE A 211 -15.42 -4.49 -9.02
N LEU A 212 -15.60 -3.16 -8.99
CA LEU A 212 -14.60 -2.20 -9.43
C LEU A 212 -13.32 -2.27 -8.61
N ALA A 213 -13.43 -2.35 -7.28
CA ALA A 213 -12.28 -2.55 -6.41
C ALA A 213 -11.52 -3.83 -6.75
N GLY A 214 -12.24 -4.93 -7.06
CA GLY A 214 -11.64 -6.18 -7.54
C GLY A 214 -10.87 -6.00 -8.86
N ARG A 215 -11.40 -5.22 -9.80
CA ARG A 215 -10.72 -4.90 -11.08
C ARG A 215 -9.48 -4.03 -10.88
N ILE A 216 -9.53 -3.08 -9.95
CA ILE A 216 -8.36 -2.25 -9.58
C ILE A 216 -7.26 -3.13 -8.99
N VAL A 217 -7.59 -4.04 -8.08
CA VAL A 217 -6.64 -5.03 -7.54
C VAL A 217 -6.04 -5.90 -8.64
N GLN A 218 -6.86 -6.37 -9.59
CA GLN A 218 -6.39 -7.16 -10.74
C GLN A 218 -5.39 -6.37 -11.59
N SER A 219 -5.65 -5.09 -11.84
CA SER A 219 -4.76 -4.23 -12.64
C SER A 219 -3.45 -3.86 -11.94
N ARG A 220 -3.44 -3.81 -10.60
CA ARG A 220 -2.28 -3.34 -9.82
C ARG A 220 -1.41 -4.45 -9.22
N GLY A 221 -1.92 -5.68 -9.15
CA GLY A 221 -1.21 -6.82 -8.55
C GLY A 221 -1.00 -6.74 -7.04
N HIS A 222 -1.43 -5.67 -6.36
CA HIS A 222 -1.38 -5.48 -4.91
C HIS A 222 -2.67 -4.87 -4.38
N LEU A 223 -2.97 -5.05 -3.09
CA LEU A 223 -4.16 -4.48 -2.46
C LEU A 223 -3.96 -2.97 -2.25
N PRO A 224 -4.79 -2.10 -2.87
CA PRO A 224 -4.73 -0.67 -2.61
C PRO A 224 -5.32 -0.33 -1.24
N HIS A 225 -4.77 0.70 -0.60
CA HIS A 225 -5.34 1.28 0.61
C HIS A 225 -6.31 2.40 0.22
N TYR A 226 -7.60 2.19 0.48
CA TYR A 226 -8.62 3.22 0.26
C TYR A 226 -8.75 4.09 1.50
N PRO A 227 -8.78 5.44 1.37
CA PRO A 227 -9.10 6.30 2.49
C PRO A 227 -10.53 6.00 2.98
N GLN A 228 -10.67 5.74 4.28
CA GLN A 228 -11.96 5.46 4.93
C GLN A 228 -12.46 6.71 5.67
N PRO A 229 -13.78 6.84 5.92
CA PRO A 229 -14.33 7.93 6.74
C PRO A 229 -13.71 7.95 8.16
N VAL A 230 -13.51 9.16 8.69
CA VAL A 230 -12.74 9.44 9.93
C VAL A 230 -13.23 8.66 11.14
N SER A 231 -14.53 8.41 11.24
CA SER A 231 -15.17 7.66 12.32
C SER A 231 -14.92 6.15 12.28
N GLN A 232 -14.52 5.57 11.14
CA GLN A 232 -14.04 4.18 11.08
C GLN A 232 -12.59 4.05 11.58
N ARG A 233 -11.74 5.07 11.36
CA ARG A 233 -10.36 5.08 11.86
C ARG A 233 -10.27 5.00 13.39
N GLU A 234 -11.19 5.64 14.10
CA GLU A 234 -11.20 5.64 15.57
C GLU A 234 -11.60 4.28 16.15
N THR A 235 -12.49 3.55 15.47
CA THR A 235 -12.90 2.20 15.93
C THR A 235 -11.75 1.20 15.75
N GLU A 236 -10.98 1.32 14.68
CA GLU A 236 -9.83 0.46 14.39
C GLU A 236 -8.60 0.79 15.25
N ALA A 237 -8.36 2.07 15.56
CA ALA A 237 -7.29 2.48 16.48
C ALA A 237 -7.54 1.98 17.92
N SER A 238 -8.80 1.83 18.32
CA SER A 238 -9.16 1.26 19.63
C SER A 238 -9.09 -0.28 19.69
N GLU A 239 -9.25 -1.00 18.57
CA GLU A 239 -9.10 -2.47 18.54
C GLU A 239 -7.62 -2.94 18.55
N SER A 240 -6.66 -2.05 18.28
CA SER A 240 -5.22 -2.35 18.33
C SER A 240 -4.60 -2.32 19.75
N HIS A 241 -5.34 -1.94 20.79
CA HIS A 241 -4.82 -1.83 22.16
C HIS A 241 -5.79 -2.39 23.22
N GLY A 242 -6.04 -3.70 23.16
CA GLY A 242 -6.65 -4.46 24.27
C GLY A 242 -5.62 -5.37 24.96
N PRO A 243 -5.49 -5.37 26.30
CA PRO A 243 -4.67 -6.33 27.02
C PRO A 243 -5.12 -7.77 26.75
N ARG A 244 -4.15 -8.60 26.35
CA ARG A 244 -4.29 -10.00 25.99
C ARG A 244 -4.60 -10.84 27.24
N GLU A 245 -5.88 -11.12 27.50
CA GLU A 245 -6.28 -12.17 28.44
C GLU A 245 -6.55 -13.48 27.71
N HIS A 246 -5.92 -14.54 28.20
CA HIS A 246 -5.93 -15.89 27.67
C HIS A 246 -7.32 -16.54 27.83
N ALA A 247 -7.97 -16.88 26.72
CA ALA A 247 -9.05 -17.86 26.65
C ALA A 247 -8.75 -18.88 25.53
N PRO A 248 -9.10 -20.18 25.70
CA PRO A 248 -8.60 -21.25 24.86
C PRO A 248 -9.24 -21.25 23.47
N ALA A 249 -8.43 -21.60 22.49
CA ALA A 249 -8.77 -21.66 21.08
C ALA A 249 -9.94 -22.63 20.81
N VAL A 250 -11.10 -22.07 20.47
CA VAL A 250 -12.11 -22.74 19.66
C VAL A 250 -12.13 -22.03 18.32
N GLY A 251 -11.92 -22.80 17.25
CA GLY A 251 -11.73 -22.34 15.88
C GLY A 251 -12.86 -21.42 15.41
N GLY A 252 -12.65 -20.12 15.55
CA GLY A 252 -13.30 -19.07 14.78
C GLY A 252 -12.30 -18.62 13.72
N VAL A 253 -12.62 -18.87 12.46
CA VAL A 253 -11.99 -18.22 11.31
C VAL A 253 -11.88 -16.74 11.64
N ALA A 254 -10.67 -16.18 11.61
CA ALA A 254 -10.45 -14.76 11.78
C ALA A 254 -11.40 -14.00 10.83
N MET A 255 -12.43 -13.36 11.38
CA MET A 255 -13.39 -12.59 10.61
C MET A 255 -12.65 -11.38 10.03
N SER A 256 -12.25 -11.55 8.78
CA SER A 256 -11.87 -10.58 7.75
C SER A 256 -11.17 -9.30 8.21
N ALA A 257 -9.87 -9.23 7.93
CA ALA A 257 -9.19 -7.98 7.61
C ALA A 257 -10.09 -7.07 6.77
N LEU A 258 -10.18 -5.79 7.17
CA LEU A 258 -10.68 -4.59 6.47
C LEU A 258 -11.46 -4.81 5.16
N PRO A 259 -12.60 -4.12 4.93
CA PRO A 259 -13.18 -4.12 3.59
C PRO A 259 -12.11 -3.63 2.59
N LYS A 260 -11.77 -4.49 1.62
CA LYS A 260 -10.74 -4.30 0.59
C LYS A 260 -11.16 -3.25 -0.46
N TRP A 261 -12.10 -2.37 -0.12
CA TRP A 261 -12.81 -1.44 -1.00
C TRP A 261 -13.32 -0.24 -0.18
N PRO A 262 -13.72 0.86 -0.82
CA PRO A 262 -14.19 2.07 -0.13
C PRO A 262 -15.47 1.80 0.68
N GLY A 263 -15.44 2.12 1.98
CA GLY A 263 -16.53 1.80 2.91
C GLY A 263 -17.58 2.90 3.11
N HIS A 264 -17.49 4.04 2.39
CA HIS A 264 -18.32 5.22 2.68
C HIS A 264 -19.83 4.94 2.60
N ILE A 265 -20.31 4.17 1.61
CA ILE A 265 -21.75 3.84 1.47
C ILE A 265 -22.24 2.99 2.65
N ALA A 266 -21.50 1.93 3.00
CA ALA A 266 -21.82 1.06 4.12
C ALA A 266 -21.78 1.80 5.46
N PHE A 267 -20.78 2.68 5.62
CA PHE A 267 -20.66 3.56 6.77
C PHE A 267 -21.88 4.49 6.89
N THR A 268 -22.25 5.19 5.82
CA THR A 268 -23.41 6.09 5.82
C THR A 268 -24.70 5.35 6.12
N ARG A 269 -24.90 4.14 5.56
CA ARG A 269 -26.08 3.32 5.88
C ARG A 269 -26.15 2.99 7.38
N ARG A 270 -25.01 2.67 8.01
CA ARG A 270 -24.91 2.42 9.46
C ARG A 270 -25.15 3.70 10.27
N TYR A 271 -24.59 4.83 9.84
CA TYR A 271 -24.80 6.13 10.46
C TYR A 271 -26.28 6.52 10.47
N LEU A 272 -26.94 6.45 9.31
CA LEU A 272 -28.37 6.75 9.20
C LEU A 272 -29.22 5.85 10.12
N ARG A 273 -28.91 4.55 10.16
CA ARG A 273 -29.59 3.56 11.00
C ARG A 273 -29.41 3.80 12.50
N ASN A 274 -28.23 4.22 12.94
CA ASN A 274 -27.91 4.32 14.36
C ASN A 274 -28.18 5.71 14.95
N GLU A 275 -28.05 6.76 14.16
CA GLU A 275 -28.19 8.15 14.64
C GLU A 275 -29.54 8.76 14.21
N THR A 276 -29.82 8.77 12.91
CA THR A 276 -30.98 9.52 12.38
C THR A 276 -32.32 8.81 12.60
N VAL A 277 -32.35 7.47 12.51
CA VAL A 277 -33.57 6.68 12.71
C VAL A 277 -34.08 6.77 14.15
N PRO A 278 -33.23 6.58 15.20
CA PRO A 278 -33.66 6.80 16.58
C PRO A 278 -34.06 8.24 16.88
N ALA A 279 -33.40 9.23 16.26
CA ALA A 279 -33.79 10.64 16.41
C ALA A 279 -35.20 10.90 15.86
N LEU A 280 -35.53 10.34 14.69
CA LEU A 280 -36.88 10.42 14.11
C LEU A 280 -37.92 9.72 15.00
N GLN A 281 -37.57 8.58 15.60
CA GLN A 281 -38.43 7.85 16.51
C GLN A 281 -38.71 8.64 17.80
N CYS A 282 -37.67 9.23 18.38
CA CYS A 282 -37.81 10.09 19.55
C CYS A 282 -38.70 11.31 19.27
N LEU A 283 -38.55 11.91 18.08
CA LEU A 283 -39.43 12.99 17.63
C LEU A 283 -40.89 12.52 17.58
N ALA A 284 -41.16 11.37 16.96
CA ALA A 284 -42.51 10.79 16.88
C ALA A 284 -43.12 10.56 18.28
N GLN A 285 -42.37 9.90 19.17
CA GLN A 285 -42.78 9.65 20.57
C GLN A 285 -43.06 10.95 21.31
N LYS A 286 -42.17 11.94 21.19
CA LYS A 286 -42.32 13.25 21.83
C LYS A 286 -43.58 13.97 21.36
N LEU A 287 -43.88 13.95 20.07
CA LEU A 287 -45.09 14.61 19.54
C LEU A 287 -46.37 13.91 20.02
N VAL A 288 -46.38 12.58 20.11
CA VAL A 288 -47.54 11.84 20.63
C VAL A 288 -47.77 12.15 22.12
N VAL A 289 -46.71 12.12 22.94
CA VAL A 289 -46.83 12.50 24.36
C VAL A 289 -47.28 13.96 24.51
N GLN A 290 -46.76 14.86 23.69
CA GLN A 290 -47.16 16.27 23.67
C GLN A 290 -48.62 16.46 23.26
N SER A 291 -49.14 15.64 22.34
CA SER A 291 -50.57 15.69 21.97
C SER A 291 -51.47 15.21 23.10
N LEU A 292 -51.04 14.19 23.87
CA LEU A 292 -51.77 13.67 25.01
C LEU A 292 -51.82 14.69 26.15
N SER A 293 -50.71 15.37 26.44
CA SER A 293 -50.65 16.41 27.46
C SER A 293 -51.46 17.65 27.08
N THR A 294 -51.36 18.12 25.83
CA THR A 294 -52.14 19.27 25.37
C THR A 294 -53.63 18.98 25.36
N SER A 295 -54.04 17.78 24.90
CA SER A 295 -55.44 17.36 24.94
C SER A 295 -55.97 17.21 26.37
N GLY A 296 -55.16 16.68 27.29
CA GLY A 296 -55.49 16.59 28.71
C GLY A 296 -55.68 17.96 29.36
N LEU A 297 -54.79 18.91 29.07
CA LEU A 297 -54.88 20.29 29.57
C LEU A 297 -56.08 21.05 29.00
N THR A 298 -56.39 20.90 27.71
CA THR A 298 -57.57 21.54 27.10
C THR A 298 -58.87 20.93 27.63
N THR A 299 -58.88 19.61 27.90
CA THR A 299 -60.04 18.93 28.48
C THR A 299 -60.24 19.31 29.95
N SER A 300 -59.17 19.38 30.75
CA SER A 300 -59.27 19.82 32.14
C SER A 300 -59.68 21.29 32.24
N LEU A 301 -59.17 22.15 31.36
CA LEU A 301 -59.60 23.55 31.27
C LEU A 301 -61.09 23.66 30.94
N ALA A 302 -61.60 22.88 29.99
CA ALA A 302 -63.03 22.86 29.69
C ALA A 302 -63.88 22.34 30.85
N ALA A 303 -63.43 21.31 31.57
CA ALA A 303 -64.09 20.83 32.77
C ALA A 303 -64.13 21.90 33.88
N LEU A 304 -63.03 22.63 34.07
CA LEU A 304 -62.97 23.75 35.01
C LEU A 304 -63.89 24.90 34.60
N LEU A 305 -63.98 25.23 33.30
CA LEU A 305 -64.90 26.26 32.78
C LEU A 305 -66.38 25.86 32.97
N TYR A 306 -66.69 24.58 32.83
CA TYR A 306 -68.02 24.04 33.10
C TYR A 306 -68.36 24.11 34.60
N MET A 307 -67.44 23.68 35.47
CA MET A 307 -67.64 23.71 36.92
C MET A 307 -67.65 25.13 37.52
N SER A 308 -66.88 26.06 36.94
CA SER A 308 -66.78 27.44 37.45
C SER A 308 -67.98 28.32 37.11
N SER A 309 -69.01 27.76 36.47
CA SER A 309 -70.23 28.48 36.06
C SER A 309 -69.97 29.64 35.09
N TRP A 310 -68.76 29.74 34.52
CA TRP A 310 -68.37 30.82 33.62
C TRP A 310 -68.79 30.53 32.17
N ALA A 311 -68.85 29.26 31.78
CA ALA A 311 -69.55 28.82 30.58
C ALA A 311 -70.99 28.45 30.95
N SER A 312 -71.97 29.08 30.30
CA SER A 312 -73.39 28.91 30.62
C SER A 312 -73.98 27.62 30.05
N SER A 313 -73.24 26.89 29.21
CA SER A 313 -73.66 25.62 28.61
C SER A 313 -72.53 24.60 28.42
N LEU A 314 -72.88 23.31 28.41
CA LEU A 314 -71.98 22.20 28.02
C LEU A 314 -71.41 22.39 26.61
N TYR A 315 -72.16 23.06 25.74
CA TYR A 315 -71.78 23.34 24.35
C TYR A 315 -70.60 24.33 24.29
N GLU A 316 -70.63 25.40 25.09
CA GLU A 316 -69.57 26.42 25.15
C GLU A 316 -68.25 25.82 25.68
N ALA A 317 -68.31 25.07 26.79
CA ALA A 317 -67.13 24.40 27.34
C ALA A 317 -66.55 23.35 26.38
N GLY A 318 -67.42 22.57 25.72
CA GLY A 318 -67.03 21.58 24.71
C GLY A 318 -66.38 22.20 23.48
N ALA A 319 -66.87 23.36 23.02
CA ALA A 319 -66.30 24.08 21.89
C ALA A 319 -64.86 24.57 22.18
N VAL A 320 -64.59 25.06 23.39
CA VAL A 320 -63.25 25.50 23.81
C VAL A 320 -62.27 24.32 23.85
N ALA A 321 -62.68 23.17 24.40
CA ALA A 321 -61.87 21.95 24.35
C ALA A 321 -61.59 21.51 22.92
N ALA A 322 -62.63 21.40 22.08
CA ALA A 322 -62.49 20.94 20.70
C ALA A 322 -61.57 21.86 19.88
N LEU A 323 -61.70 23.18 20.00
CA LEU A 323 -60.82 24.14 19.33
C LEU A 323 -59.38 24.02 19.81
N GLY A 324 -59.15 23.89 21.11
CA GLY A 324 -57.81 23.71 21.67
C GLY A 324 -57.13 22.43 21.17
N ILE A 325 -57.88 21.32 21.11
CA ILE A 325 -57.41 20.02 20.61
C ILE A 325 -57.11 20.09 19.12
N VAL A 326 -58.04 20.60 18.30
CA VAL A 326 -57.83 20.67 16.84
C VAL A 326 -56.65 21.59 16.50
N TYR A 327 -56.53 22.72 17.17
CA TYR A 327 -55.42 23.64 16.97
C TYR A 327 -54.07 23.03 17.38
N SER A 328 -54.01 22.34 18.52
CA SER A 328 -52.78 21.70 18.99
C SER A 328 -52.36 20.56 18.06
N LEU A 329 -53.30 19.68 17.65
CA LEU A 329 -53.02 18.59 16.72
C LEU A 329 -52.58 19.11 15.36
N GLY A 330 -53.20 20.16 14.83
CA GLY A 330 -52.81 20.75 13.55
C GLY A 330 -51.37 21.30 13.59
N ARG A 331 -50.96 21.90 14.71
CA ARG A 331 -49.57 22.36 14.90
C ARG A 331 -48.58 21.19 15.01
N LEU A 332 -48.94 20.13 15.73
CA LEU A 332 -48.08 18.95 15.91
C LEU A 332 -47.95 18.13 14.62
N GLN A 333 -49.02 18.04 13.82
CA GLN A 333 -49.00 17.47 12.48
C GLN A 333 -47.97 18.18 11.59
N LYS A 334 -48.00 19.52 11.56
CA LYS A 334 -47.02 20.31 10.78
C LYS A 334 -45.58 20.05 11.23
N LYS A 335 -45.34 19.92 12.54
CA LYS A 335 -44.01 19.57 13.07
C LYS A 335 -43.56 18.17 12.63
N TRP A 336 -44.48 17.21 12.63
CA TRP A 336 -44.20 15.85 12.18
C TRP A 336 -43.87 15.80 10.69
N GLU A 337 -44.66 16.47 9.86
CA GLU A 337 -44.44 16.56 8.42
C GLU A 337 -43.11 17.26 8.11
N ALA A 338 -42.78 18.34 8.83
CA ALA A 338 -41.49 19.00 8.74
C ALA A 338 -40.35 18.04 9.12
N GLY A 339 -40.46 17.30 10.22
CA GLY A 339 -39.46 16.32 10.65
C GLY A 339 -39.25 15.20 9.62
N ARG A 340 -40.33 14.70 9.00
CA ARG A 340 -40.23 13.74 7.89
C ARG A 340 -39.51 14.32 6.68
N SER A 341 -39.90 15.52 6.23
CA SER A 341 -39.26 16.18 5.09
C SER A 341 -37.79 16.52 5.33
N TYR A 342 -37.43 16.85 6.57
CA TYR A 342 -36.05 17.08 6.99
C TYR A 342 -35.24 15.79 6.90
N TRP A 343 -35.75 14.69 7.47
CA TRP A 343 -35.08 13.40 7.40
C TRP A 343 -34.95 12.87 5.96
N GLU A 344 -35.98 13.08 5.14
CA GLU A 344 -35.94 12.82 3.69
C GLU A 344 -34.81 13.58 2.98
N GLY A 345 -34.56 14.82 3.37
CA GLY A 345 -33.45 15.63 2.86
C GLY A 345 -32.09 15.15 3.38
N GLU A 346 -32.01 14.84 4.67
CA GLU A 346 -30.81 14.34 5.35
C GLU A 346 -30.32 13.03 4.72
N VAL A 347 -31.21 12.05 4.51
CA VAL A 347 -30.87 10.77 3.87
C VAL A 347 -30.35 10.98 2.45
N ARG A 348 -30.95 11.89 1.68
CA ARG A 348 -30.51 12.19 0.30
C ARG A 348 -29.14 12.87 0.28
N GLU A 349 -28.92 13.82 1.19
CA GLU A 349 -27.67 14.58 1.25
C GLU A 349 -26.51 13.70 1.74
N GLU A 350 -26.73 12.93 2.81
CA GLU A 350 -25.73 11.97 3.29
C GLU A 350 -25.44 10.87 2.26
N GLY A 351 -26.46 10.44 1.51
CA GLY A 351 -26.27 9.56 0.35
C GLY A 351 -25.37 10.17 -0.72
N ARG A 352 -25.61 11.43 -1.11
CA ARG A 352 -24.75 12.14 -2.09
C ARG A 352 -23.32 12.28 -1.61
N LYS A 353 -23.12 12.62 -0.34
CA LYS A 353 -21.78 12.72 0.26
C LYS A 353 -21.06 11.36 0.26
N ALA A 354 -21.78 10.27 0.51
CA ALA A 354 -21.21 8.92 0.47
C ALA A 354 -20.71 8.53 -0.92
N VAL A 355 -21.50 8.82 -1.97
CA VAL A 355 -21.11 8.58 -3.37
C VAL A 355 -19.90 9.43 -3.75
N ARG A 356 -19.89 10.70 -3.38
CA ARG A 356 -18.75 11.58 -3.66
C ARG A 356 -17.47 11.14 -2.94
N GLY A 357 -17.56 10.76 -1.66
CA GLY A 357 -16.41 10.27 -0.90
C GLY A 357 -15.86 8.95 -1.45
N THR A 358 -16.74 8.07 -1.94
CA THR A 358 -16.33 6.84 -2.63
C THR A 358 -15.65 7.15 -3.97
N GLU A 359 -16.16 8.07 -4.77
CA GLU A 359 -15.50 8.53 -6.01
C GLU A 359 -14.09 9.09 -5.73
N GLU A 360 -13.99 10.03 -4.78
CA GLU A 360 -12.72 10.67 -4.40
C GLU A 360 -11.70 9.64 -3.88
N SER A 361 -12.14 8.67 -3.08
CA SER A 361 -11.26 7.61 -2.56
C SER A 361 -10.75 6.65 -3.64
N VAL A 362 -11.57 6.33 -4.65
CA VAL A 362 -11.14 5.48 -5.77
C VAL A 362 -10.25 6.25 -6.74
N ALA A 363 -10.60 7.51 -7.04
CA ALA A 363 -9.80 8.39 -7.89
C ALA A 363 -8.39 8.61 -7.31
N ALA A 364 -8.29 8.87 -6.00
CA ALA A 364 -7.01 9.01 -5.31
C ALA A 364 -6.14 7.74 -5.44
N VAL A 365 -6.77 6.56 -5.39
CA VAL A 365 -6.03 5.31 -5.64
C VAL A 365 -5.55 5.29 -7.09
N LEU A 366 -6.42 5.54 -8.07
CA LEU A 366 -6.09 5.49 -9.50
C LEU A 366 -4.95 6.46 -9.91
N ASP A 367 -4.94 7.68 -9.40
CA ASP A 367 -3.95 8.72 -9.76
C ASP A 367 -2.51 8.42 -9.31
N VAL A 368 -2.32 7.72 -8.18
CA VAL A 368 -0.98 7.37 -7.65
C VAL A 368 -0.17 6.48 -8.61
N GLY A 369 -0.81 5.89 -9.63
CA GLY A 369 -0.14 5.14 -10.69
C GLY A 369 0.79 5.95 -11.61
N GLY A 370 0.71 7.30 -11.60
CA GLY A 370 1.51 8.19 -12.46
C GLY A 370 2.97 8.44 -12.05
N THR A 371 3.43 7.87 -10.92
CA THR A 371 4.74 8.17 -10.30
C THR A 371 5.96 7.59 -11.06
N SER A 372 5.78 6.97 -12.24
CA SER A 372 6.88 6.41 -13.03
C SER A 372 7.81 7.47 -13.64
N THR A 373 7.39 8.73 -13.71
CA THR A 373 8.10 9.83 -14.39
C THR A 373 9.33 10.34 -13.62
N THR A 374 9.27 10.39 -12.28
CA THR A 374 10.37 10.89 -11.43
C THR A 374 11.58 9.96 -11.43
N ILE A 375 11.34 8.65 -11.46
CA ILE A 375 12.41 7.64 -11.46
C ILE A 375 13.20 7.66 -12.79
N GLY A 376 12.61 8.14 -13.89
CA GLY A 376 13.30 8.31 -15.18
C GLY A 376 14.42 9.36 -15.12
N GLN A 377 14.20 10.45 -14.39
CA GLN A 377 15.17 11.54 -14.21
C GLN A 377 16.38 11.08 -13.40
N GLU A 378 16.17 10.30 -12.33
CA GLU A 378 17.25 9.77 -11.48
C GLU A 378 18.22 8.86 -12.25
N THR A 379 17.72 8.03 -13.19
CA THR A 379 18.59 7.18 -14.01
C THR A 379 19.43 7.97 -15.01
N GLN A 380 18.91 9.08 -15.53
CA GLN A 380 19.64 9.96 -16.43
C GLN A 380 20.77 10.68 -15.68
N GLU A 381 20.49 11.20 -14.49
CA GLU A 381 21.48 11.83 -13.62
C GLU A 381 22.60 10.85 -13.22
N ALA A 382 22.25 9.60 -12.90
CA ALA A 382 23.22 8.56 -12.59
C ALA A 382 24.18 8.28 -13.78
N ARG A 383 23.66 8.27 -15.02
CA ARG A 383 24.48 8.11 -16.23
C ARG A 383 25.46 9.26 -16.44
N GLU A 384 24.99 10.49 -16.24
CA GLU A 384 25.85 11.68 -16.37
C GLU A 384 26.99 11.69 -15.34
N LEU A 385 26.72 11.23 -14.12
CA LEU A 385 27.76 11.11 -13.08
C LEU A 385 28.79 10.04 -13.43
N VAL A 386 28.37 8.91 -13.99
CA VAL A 386 29.30 7.85 -14.43
C VAL A 386 30.18 8.34 -15.59
N ALA A 387 29.60 9.03 -16.58
CA ALA A 387 30.36 9.61 -17.68
C ALA A 387 31.41 10.63 -17.21
N LYS A 388 31.06 11.50 -16.25
CA LYS A 388 32.01 12.44 -15.61
C LYS A 388 33.15 11.71 -14.90
N ALA A 389 32.87 10.59 -14.26
CA ALA A 389 33.87 9.78 -13.56
C ALA A 389 34.82 9.05 -14.53
N GLU A 390 34.32 8.57 -15.68
CA GLU A 390 35.14 7.98 -16.75
C GLU A 390 36.08 9.02 -17.37
N ASP A 391 35.57 10.22 -17.65
CA ASP A 391 36.37 11.35 -18.12
C ASP A 391 37.47 11.76 -17.14
N ALA A 392 37.17 11.72 -15.83
CA ALA A 392 38.15 12.00 -14.79
C ALA A 392 39.23 10.91 -14.75
N LEU A 393 38.85 9.64 -14.87
CA LEU A 393 39.77 8.50 -14.92
C LEU A 393 40.69 8.55 -16.15
N ALA A 394 40.19 9.02 -17.30
CA ALA A 394 41.00 9.20 -18.51
C ALA A 394 42.07 10.29 -18.35
N ARG A 395 41.82 11.31 -17.50
CA ARG A 395 42.75 12.42 -17.23
C ARG A 395 43.79 12.11 -16.14
N MET A 396 43.60 11.04 -15.38
CA MET A 396 44.56 10.60 -14.37
C MET A 396 45.80 9.98 -15.01
N ARG A 397 46.99 10.47 -14.62
CA ARG A 397 48.29 9.92 -15.00
C ARG A 397 48.67 8.71 -14.16
#